data_AF-A0A950P039-F1
#
_entry.id   AF-A0A950P039-F1
#
_cell.length_a   1.000
_cell.length_b   1.000
_cell.length_c   1.000
_cell.angle_alpha   90.00
_cell.angle_beta   90.00
_cell.angle_gamma   90.00
#
_symmetry.space_group_name_H-M   'P 1'
#
loop_
_entity.id
_entity.type
_entity.pdbx_description
1 polymer ?
#
loop_
_entity_poly.entity_id
_entity_poly.type
_entity_poly.pdbx_seq_one_letter_code
_entity_poly.pdbx_strand_id
1 'polypeptide(L)' 'MLGAGHPMLAHRADSRGMFYRGRSEDVVEGIASFLQKRPPRFTDRVSDGLPDVLPGWTAPEFE' A
#
# COMPACT_ATOMS: atom_id res chain seq x y z
N MET A 1 -3.83 -8.64 8.07
CA MET A 1 -2.60 -9.34 8.50
C MET A 1 -2.99 -10.57 9.28
N LEU A 2 -2.83 -11.76 8.69
CA LEU A 2 -3.05 -13.03 9.39
C LEU A 2 -1.98 -13.14 10.49
N GLY A 3 -2.35 -12.93 11.75
CA GLY A 3 -1.42 -12.92 12.89
C GLY A 3 -1.34 -11.60 13.69
N ALA A 4 -2.07 -10.55 13.30
CA ALA A 4 -2.17 -9.36 14.15
C ALA A 4 -2.91 -9.68 15.45
N GLY A 5 -2.42 -9.16 16.59
CA GLY A 5 -3.03 -9.40 17.92
C GLY A 5 -4.46 -8.88 18.08
N HIS A 6 -4.93 -8.01 17.17
CA HIS A 6 -6.32 -7.58 17.09
C HIS A 6 -6.68 -7.17 15.64
N PRO A 7 -7.87 -7.50 15.12
CA PRO A 7 -8.27 -7.18 13.74
C PRO A 7 -8.19 -5.67 13.41
N MET A 8 -8.44 -4.80 14.39
CA MET A 8 -8.32 -3.34 14.21
C MET A 8 -6.92 -2.88 13.80
N LEU A 9 -5.86 -3.62 14.16
CA LEU A 9 -4.50 -3.29 13.72
C LEU A 9 -4.35 -3.46 12.21
N ALA A 10 -4.83 -4.59 11.69
CA ALA A 10 -4.84 -4.86 10.25
C ALA A 10 -5.69 -3.83 9.50
N HIS A 11 -6.88 -3.51 10.02
CA HIS A 11 -7.78 -2.53 9.40
C HIS A 11 -7.16 -1.13 9.29
N ARG A 12 -6.48 -0.66 10.35
CA ARG A 12 -5.80 0.65 10.35
C ARG A 12 -4.66 0.71 9.35
N ALA A 13 -3.84 -0.35 9.28
CA ALA A 13 -2.75 -0.45 8.32
C ALA A 13 -3.27 -0.40 6.88
N ASP A 14 -4.31 -1.20 6.59
CA ASP A 14 -4.91 -1.30 5.27
C ASP A 14 -5.56 0.02 4.83
N SER A 15 -6.29 0.68 5.74
CA SER A 15 -6.87 2.00 5.50
C SER A 15 -5.82 3.06 5.13
N ARG A 16 -4.68 3.08 5.82
CA ARG A 16 -3.57 3.98 5.48
C ARG A 16 -2.91 3.61 4.16
N GLY A 17 -2.69 2.31 3.92
CA GLY A 17 -2.16 1.82 2.65
C GLY A 17 -3.02 2.26 1.46
N MET A 18 -4.34 2.08 1.56
CA MET A 18 -5.30 2.55 0.55
C MET A 18 -5.30 4.07 0.40
N PHE A 19 -5.21 4.83 1.49
CA PHE A 19 -5.11 6.29 1.42
C PHE A 19 -3.88 6.76 0.61
N TYR A 20 -2.70 6.17 0.86
CA TYR A 20 -1.48 6.52 0.12
C TYR A 20 -1.52 6.04 -1.33
N ARG A 21 -1.89 4.77 -1.57
CA ARG A 21 -1.95 4.21 -2.93
C ARG A 21 -3.03 4.87 -3.79
N GLY A 22 -4.15 5.27 -3.20
CA GLY A 22 -5.21 6.01 -3.88
C GLY A 22 -4.82 7.40 -4.38
N ARG A 23 -3.64 7.91 -4.01
CA ARG A 23 -3.09 9.21 -4.45
C ARG A 23 -1.81 9.06 -5.28
N SER A 24 -1.42 7.83 -5.61
CA SER A 24 -0.23 7.55 -6.42
C SER A 24 -0.48 7.74 -7.91
N GLU A 25 0.59 7.98 -8.66
CA GLU A 25 0.56 8.04 -10.13
C GLU A 25 0.11 6.69 -10.72
N ASP A 26 0.45 5.58 -10.07
CA ASP A 26 0.03 4.24 -10.50
C ASP A 26 -1.50 4.05 -10.49
N VAL A 27 -2.23 4.72 -9.58
CA VAL A 27 -3.69 4.66 -9.59
C VAL A 27 -4.27 5.36 -10.82
N VAL A 28 -3.68 6.51 -11.18
CA VAL A 28 -4.08 7.28 -12.36
C VAL A 28 -3.77 6.47 -13.62
N GLU A 29 -2.58 5.89 -13.70
CA GLU A 29 -2.16 5.03 -14.81
C GLU A 29 -3.03 3.80 -14.96
N GLY A 30 -3.36 3.10 -13.87
CA GLY A 30 -4.22 1.92 -13.91
C GLY A 30 -5.63 2.24 -14.43
N ILE A 31 -6.20 3.37 -14.00
CA ILE A 31 -7.50 3.85 -14.51
C ILE A 31 -7.38 4.21 -15.99
N ALA A 32 -6.37 5.00 -16.36
CA ALA A 32 -6.17 5.47 -17.72
C ALA A 32 -5.94 4.31 -18.69
N SER A 33 -5.10 3.33 -18.34
CA SER A 33 -4.77 2.18 -19.18
C SER A 33 -5.97 1.27 -19.38
N PHE A 34 -6.80 1.08 -18.33
CA PHE A 34 -8.05 0.34 -18.42
C PHE A 34 -9.01 0.99 -19.42
N LEU A 35 -9.27 2.30 -19.29
CA LEU A 35 -10.16 3.04 -20.18
C LEU A 35 -9.65 3.06 -21.63
N GLN A 36 -8.34 3.15 -21.81
CA GLN A 36 -7.67 3.13 -23.12
C GLN A 36 -7.47 1.73 -23.70
N LYS A 37 -7.81 0.66 -22.96
CA LYS A 37 -7.62 -0.75 -23.34
C LYS A 37 -6.17 -1.09 -23.73
N ARG A 38 -5.21 -0.59 -22.95
CA ARG A 38 -3.77 -0.87 -23.13
C ARG A 38 -3.15 -1.46 -21.86
N PRO A 39 -1.99 -2.14 -21.95
CA PRO A 39 -1.23 -2.52 -20.77
C PRO A 39 -0.83 -1.28 -19.94
N PRO A 40 -0.93 -1.34 -18.60
CA PRO A 40 -0.43 -0.29 -17.73
C PRO A 40 1.10 -0.28 -17.69
N ARG A 41 1.67 0.90 -17.39
CA ARG A 41 3.08 1.11 -17.06
C ARG A 41 3.19 1.75 -15.68
N PHE A 42 3.17 0.92 -14.65
CA PHE A 42 3.37 1.38 -13.27
C PHE A 42 4.82 1.83 -13.07
N THR A 43 4.99 3.03 -12.53
CA THR A 43 6.30 3.69 -12.42
C THR A 43 6.75 3.89 -10.99
N ASP A 44 5.85 3.76 -10.01
CA ASP A 44 6.27 3.75 -8.63
C ASP A 44 7.19 2.56 -8.36
N ARG A 45 8.21 2.78 -7.55
CA ARG A 45 9.19 1.76 -7.19
C ARG A 45 9.21 1.58 -5.69
N VAL A 46 9.34 0.32 -5.26
CA VAL A 46 9.57 -0.01 -3.85
C VAL A 46 10.85 0.65 -3.32
N SER A 47 11.88 0.79 -4.17
CA SER A 47 13.15 1.42 -3.83
C SER A 47 13.06 2.91 -3.52
N ASP A 48 11.99 3.58 -3.96
CA ASP A 48 11.78 5.01 -3.74
C ASP A 48 11.17 5.27 -2.34
N GLY A 49 10.93 4.20 -1.57
CA GLY A 49 10.41 4.22 -0.22
C GLY A 49 8.96 3.71 -0.15
N LEU A 50 8.61 3.15 1.00
CA LEU A 50 7.24 2.73 1.29
C LEU A 50 6.60 3.71 2.27
N PRO A 51 5.30 4.00 2.13
CA PRO A 51 4.60 4.83 3.10
C PRO A 51 4.55 4.14 4.47
N ASP A 52 4.62 4.95 5.53
CA ASP A 52 4.45 4.45 6.89
C ASP A 52 2.96 4.13 7.16
N VAL A 53 2.60 2.86 6.98
CA VAL A 53 1.24 2.34 7.22
C VAL A 53 1.01 1.91 8.67
N LEU A 54 2.09 1.75 9.45
CA LEU A 54 2.08 1.30 10.84
C LEU A 54 3.02 2.20 11.68
N PRO A 55 2.66 3.47 11.90
CA PRO A 55 3.52 4.40 12.63
C PRO A 55 3.82 3.90 14.04
N GLY A 56 5.11 3.87 14.36
CA GLY A 56 5.61 3.39 15.66
C GLY A 56 5.59 1.87 15.83
N TRP A 57 5.30 1.10 14.78
CA TRP A 57 5.44 -0.35 14.83
C TRP A 57 6.91 -0.77 14.73
N THR A 58 7.32 -1.68 15.61
CA THR A 58 8.61 -2.36 15.58
C THR A 58 8.38 -3.85 15.41
N ALA A 59 9.22 -4.49 14.60
CA ALA A 59 9.21 -5.93 14.48
C ALA A 59 9.48 -6.57 15.86
N PRO A 60 8.74 -7.60 16.25
CA PRO A 60 9.07 -8.37 17.45
C PRO A 60 10.44 -9.04 17.28
N GLU A 61 11.17 -9.21 18.38
CA GLU A 61 12.36 -10.05 18.39
C GLU A 61 11.97 -11.51 18.15
N PHE A 62 12.89 -12.28 17.57
CA PHE A 62 12.73 -13.72 17.45
C PHE A 62 13.08 -14.35 18.80
N GLU A 63 12.15 -15.09 19.40
CA GLU A 63 12.39 -15.95 20.57
C GLU A 63 12.70 -17.39 20.13
#